data_AF-A0A549SCY9-F1
#
_entry.id   AF-A0A549SCY9-F1
#
_cell.length_a   1.000
_cell.length_b   1.000
_cell.length_c   1.000
_cell.angle_alpha   90.00
_cell.angle_beta   90.00
_cell.angle_gamma   90.00
#
_symmetry.space_group_name_H-M   'P 1'
#
loop_
_entity.id
_entity.type
_entity.pdbx_description
1 polymer ?
#
loop_
_entity_poly.entity_id
_entity_poly.type
_entity_poly.pdbx_seq_one_letter_code
_entity_poly.pdbx_strand_id
1 'polypeptide(L)' 'VPTLSGAQLRPDKVGTLLMDDPDSDEYHAVCDPEKPFSWRNPLVFKHLVSEAKADRIVVAKAGLRAWRIFADGSWQEWA' A
#
# COMPACT_ATOMS: atom_id res chain seq x y z
N VAL A 1 -22.74 -7.91 -5.99
CA VAL A 1 -22.58 -7.24 -4.69
C VAL A 1 -21.50 -6.17 -4.84
N PRO A 2 -21.76 -4.88 -4.60
CA PRO A 2 -20.69 -3.89 -4.63
C PRO A 2 -19.81 -4.15 -3.42
N THR A 3 -18.57 -4.60 -3.64
CA THR A 3 -17.58 -4.83 -2.60
C THR A 3 -17.33 -3.50 -1.89
N LEU A 4 -17.64 -3.46 -0.59
CA LEU A 4 -17.57 -2.27 0.30
C LEU A 4 -16.15 -1.66 0.43
N SER A 5 -15.16 -2.20 -0.28
CA SER A 5 -13.74 -1.88 -0.19
C SER A 5 -13.40 -0.46 -0.68
N GLY A 6 -14.03 0.00 -1.77
CA GLY A 6 -13.64 1.24 -2.44
C GLY A 6 -13.98 2.53 -1.68
N ALA A 7 -14.99 2.50 -0.79
CA ALA A 7 -15.42 3.69 -0.05
C ALA A 7 -14.59 3.99 1.21
N GLN A 8 -13.90 2.97 1.74
CA GLN A 8 -13.09 3.05 2.96
C GLN A 8 -11.61 3.31 2.65
N LEU A 9 -11.12 2.87 1.49
CA LEU A 9 -9.74 3.07 1.05
C LEU A 9 -9.55 4.30 0.14
N ARG A 10 -10.51 5.25 0.16
CA ARG A 10 -10.39 6.44 -0.68
C ARG A 10 -9.16 7.27 -0.26
N PRO A 11 -8.35 7.76 -1.21
CA PRO A 11 -7.11 8.49 -0.89
C PRO A 11 -7.34 9.71 0.00
N ASP A 12 -8.45 10.42 -0.17
CA ASP A 12 -8.82 11.59 0.66
C ASP A 12 -9.03 11.23 2.14
N LYS A 13 -9.36 9.98 2.45
CA LYS A 13 -9.61 9.50 3.82
C LYS A 13 -8.40 8.88 4.47
N VAL A 14 -7.59 8.16 3.70
CA VAL A 14 -6.48 7.36 4.24
C VAL A 14 -5.11 7.97 3.96
N GLY A 15 -5.03 8.99 3.10
CA GLY A 15 -3.76 9.65 2.76
C GLY A 15 -2.80 8.76 1.96
N THR A 16 -3.32 7.71 1.34
CA THR A 16 -2.57 6.73 0.55
C THR A 16 -3.32 6.44 -0.73
N LEU A 17 -2.63 6.56 -1.86
CA LEU A 17 -3.11 6.17 -3.17
C LEU A 17 -2.66 4.73 -3.44
N LEU A 18 -3.62 3.86 -3.70
CA LEU A 18 -3.40 2.46 -4.03
C LEU A 18 -3.49 2.27 -5.54
N MET A 19 -2.48 1.66 -6.16
CA MET A 19 -2.46 1.44 -7.60
C MET A 19 -1.64 0.20 -7.98
N ASP A 20 -2.03 -0.41 -9.10
CA ASP A 20 -1.19 -1.38 -9.81
C ASP A 20 -0.11 -0.62 -10.58
N ASP A 21 1.12 -1.14 -10.58
CA ASP A 21 2.16 -0.65 -11.49
C ASP A 21 1.89 -1.24 -12.89
N PRO A 22 1.80 -0.42 -13.95
CA PRO A 22 1.46 -0.91 -15.28
C PRO A 22 2.62 -1.64 -15.98
N ASP A 23 3.85 -1.41 -15.53
CA ASP A 23 5.07 -1.92 -16.15
C ASP A 23 5.67 -3.10 -15.37
N SER A 24 5.08 -3.47 -14.23
CA SER A 24 5.55 -4.54 -13.35
C SER A 24 4.41 -5.20 -12.57
N ASP A 25 4.64 -6.40 -12.02
CA ASP A 25 3.67 -7.08 -11.16
C ASP A 25 3.58 -6.47 -9.73
N GLU A 26 4.01 -5.21 -9.58
CA GLU A 26 4.01 -4.51 -8.30
C GLU A 26 2.65 -3.86 -7.99
N TYR A 27 2.35 -3.79 -6.70
CA TYR A 27 1.22 -3.07 -6.14
C TYR A 27 1.74 -1.97 -5.21
N HIS A 28 1.39 -0.73 -5.51
CA HIS A 28 1.93 0.43 -4.82
C HIS A 28 0.94 1.08 -3.86
N ALA A 29 1.45 1.45 -2.69
CA ALA A 29 0.83 2.38 -1.76
C ALA A 29 1.63 3.70 -1.75
N VAL A 30 1.19 4.69 -2.53
CA VAL A 30 1.86 5.98 -2.64
C VAL A 30 1.31 6.93 -1.57
N CYS A 31 2.21 7.46 -0.73
CA CYS A 31 1.89 8.38 0.36
C CYS A 31 2.48 9.76 0.11
N ASP A 32 1.89 10.75 0.79
CA ASP A 32 2.47 12.10 0.89
C ASP A 32 3.87 12.02 1.54
N PRO A 33 4.91 12.65 0.96
CA PRO A 33 6.24 12.72 1.57
C PRO A 33 6.28 13.30 2.99
N GLU A 34 5.36 14.21 3.34
CA GLU A 34 5.24 14.77 4.69
C GLU A 34 4.61 13.76 5.68
N LYS A 35 3.93 12.73 5.17
CA LYS A 35 3.30 11.65 5.96
C LYS A 35 3.72 10.27 5.43
N PRO A 36 5.01 9.92 5.52
CA PRO A 36 5.57 8.75 4.84
C PRO A 36 5.03 7.41 5.35
N PHE A 37 4.36 7.41 6.51
CA PHE A 37 3.79 6.22 7.13
C PHE A 37 2.26 6.14 7.06
N SER A 38 1.58 6.96 6.23
CA SER A 38 0.12 6.88 6.04
C SER A 38 -0.35 5.48 5.63
N TRP A 39 0.48 4.73 4.89
CA TRP A 39 0.22 3.34 4.53
C TRP A 39 0.10 2.37 5.72
N ARG A 40 0.57 2.76 6.92
CA ARG A 40 0.40 1.99 8.17
C ARG A 40 -0.98 2.16 8.79
N ASN A 41 -1.86 2.97 8.20
CA ASN A 41 -3.26 2.98 8.59
C ASN A 41 -3.80 1.53 8.63
N PRO A 42 -4.47 1.08 9.71
CA PRO A 42 -4.84 -0.33 9.87
C PRO A 42 -5.64 -0.92 8.71
N LEU A 43 -6.52 -0.13 8.08
CA LEU A 43 -7.31 -0.58 6.93
C LEU A 43 -6.45 -0.74 5.68
N VAL A 44 -5.58 0.24 5.43
CA VAL A 44 -4.63 0.22 4.31
C VAL A 44 -3.65 -0.93 4.50
N PHE A 45 -3.04 -1.03 5.67
CA PHE A 45 -2.04 -2.05 5.95
C PHE A 45 -2.61 -3.46 5.85
N LYS A 46 -3.84 -3.70 6.35
CA LYS A 46 -4.53 -4.98 6.17
C LYS A 46 -4.73 -5.31 4.68
N HIS A 47 -5.08 -4.32 3.87
CA HIS A 47 -5.22 -4.50 2.42
C HIS A 47 -3.88 -4.85 1.77
N LEU A 48 -2.81 -4.12 2.08
CA LEU A 48 -1.46 -4.37 1.54
C LEU A 48 -0.94 -5.76 1.89
N VAL A 49 -1.16 -6.24 3.12
CA VAL A 49 -0.82 -7.61 3.51
C VAL A 49 -1.66 -8.65 2.75
N SER A 50 -2.94 -8.33 2.45
CA SER A 50 -3.79 -9.21 1.65
C SER A 50 -3.27 -9.34 0.21
N GLU A 51 -2.84 -8.25 -0.40
CA GLU A 51 -2.23 -8.27 -1.74
C GLU A 51 -0.91 -9.05 -1.73
N ALA A 52 -0.07 -8.88 -0.71
CA ALA A 52 1.19 -9.62 -0.57
C ALA A 52 0.95 -11.14 -0.39
N LYS A 53 -0.14 -11.53 0.28
CA LYS A 53 -0.56 -12.94 0.39
C LYS A 53 -1.10 -13.53 -0.91
N ALA A 54 -1.49 -12.68 -1.86
CA ALA A 54 -1.86 -13.08 -3.21
C ALA A 54 -0.63 -13.14 -4.14
N ASP A 55 0.55 -13.38 -3.57
CA ASP A 55 1.85 -13.46 -4.25
C ASP A 55 2.28 -12.21 -5.03
N ARG A 56 1.70 -11.04 -4.69
CA ARG A 56 2.08 -9.77 -5.31
C ARG A 56 3.29 -9.14 -4.65
N ILE A 57 4.05 -8.40 -5.44
CA ILE A 57 5.05 -7.49 -4.92
C ILE A 57 4.36 -6.25 -4.38
N VAL A 58 4.39 -6.02 -3.07
CA VAL A 58 3.73 -4.84 -2.47
C VAL A 58 4.76 -3.86 -1.95
N VAL A 59 4.68 -2.61 -2.42
CA VAL A 59 5.64 -1.55 -2.10
C VAL A 59 4.88 -0.31 -1.62
N ALA A 60 5.20 0.19 -0.44
CA ALA A 60 4.79 1.52 -0.02
C ALA A 60 5.87 2.53 -0.43
N LYS A 61 5.47 3.69 -0.97
CA LYS A 61 6.38 4.75 -1.43
C LYS A 61 5.99 6.10 -0.83
N ALA A 62 6.98 6.89 -0.44
CA ALA A 62 6.79 8.27 -0.01
C ALA A 62 8.00 9.12 -0.40
N GLY A 63 7.84 9.94 -1.44
CA GLY A 63 8.97 10.67 -2.03
C GLY A 63 10.06 9.72 -2.53
N LEU A 64 11.27 9.82 -1.98
CA LEU A 64 12.41 8.97 -2.32
C LEU A 64 12.49 7.67 -1.49
N ARG A 65 11.62 7.51 -0.49
CA ARG A 65 11.65 6.35 0.41
C ARG A 65 10.69 5.27 -0.06
N ALA A 66 11.10 4.01 0.08
CA ALA A 66 10.26 2.87 -0.24
C ALA A 66 10.39 1.74 0.80
N TRP A 67 9.27 1.08 1.07
CA TRP A 67 9.22 -0.09 1.95
C TRP A 67 8.58 -1.26 1.22
N ARG A 68 9.25 -2.41 1.25
CA ARG A 68 8.68 -3.68 0.83
C ARG A 68 7.79 -4.21 1.97
N ILE A 69 6.57 -4.63 1.65
CA ILE A 69 5.63 -5.25 2.58
C ILE A 69 5.51 -6.74 2.24
N PHE A 70 5.58 -7.59 3.26
CA PHE A 70 5.57 -9.05 3.12
C PHE A 70 4.25 -9.65 3.61
N ALA A 71 3.97 -10.88 3.17
CA ALA A 71 2.74 -11.61 3.46
C ALA A 71 2.52 -11.91 4.96
N ASP A 72 3.59 -11.92 5.76
CA ASP A 72 3.54 -12.07 7.22
C ASP A 72 3.25 -10.76 7.96
N GLY A 73 3.16 -9.63 7.24
CA GLY A 73 2.98 -8.31 7.82
C GLY A 73 4.27 -7.67 8.32
N SER A 74 5.43 -8.27 8.08
CA SER A 74 6.70 -7.56 8.20
C SER A 74 6.89 -6.60 7.03
N TRP A 75 7.77 -5.62 7.23
CA TRP A 75 8.17 -4.69 6.17
C TRP A 75 9.62 -4.28 6.35
N GLN A 76 10.28 -3.95 5.24
CA GLN A 76 11.68 -3.54 5.21
C GLN A 76 11.84 -2.33 4.31
N GLU A 77 12.63 -1.35 4.75
CA GLU A 77 13.03 -0.22 3.90
C GLU A 77 13.97 -0.70 2.81
N TRP A 78 13.61 -0.40 1.56
CA TRP A 78 14.31 -0.86 0.37
C TRP A 78 15.21 0.26 -0.20
N ALA A 79 14.77 1.52 -0.12
CA ALA A 79 15.49 2.70 -0.59
C ALA A 79 15.08 3.93 0.23
#